data_AF-A0A2L0QYR5-F1
#
_entry.id   AF-A0A2L0QYR5-F1
#
_cell.length_a   1.000
_cell.length_b   1.000
_cell.length_c   1.000
_cell.angle_alpha   90.00
_cell.angle_beta   90.00
_cell.angle_gamma   90.00
#
_symmetry.space_group_name_H-M   'P 1'
#
loop_
_entity.id
_entity.type
_entity.pdbx_description
1 polymer ?
#
loop_
_entity_poly.entity_id
_entity_poly.type
_entity_poly.pdbx_seq_one_letter_code
_entity_poly.pdbx_strand_id
1 'polypeptide(L)'
;MTQMERFLILLAIVLASVAVCVAGRYRFPIKEGSRADHFFERLQLAGNVVAIGVELLLPAVTGFLGQPLLAYAAAILQVFAVSIFRVQLPPIRAVRPGTAAQHSVGERELRRTRWPYQTAFALGYVLLLAYVASIFGMYF
;
A
#
# COMPACT_ATOMS: atom_id res chain seq x y z
N MET A 1 1.44 23.00 16.15
CA MET A 1 1.79 22.13 15.02
C MET A 1 3.14 22.52 14.44
N THR A 2 4.18 21.71 14.66
CA THR A 2 5.56 21.99 14.21
C THR A 2 5.75 21.82 12.70
N GLN A 3 6.86 22.33 12.14
CA GLN A 3 7.23 22.14 10.72
C GLN A 3 7.33 20.64 10.35
N MET A 4 7.84 19.81 11.26
CA MET A 4 8.03 18.38 11.04
C MET A 4 6.71 17.61 10.97
N GLU A 5 5.74 17.94 11.82
CA GLU A 5 4.38 17.37 11.76
C GLU A 5 3.69 17.68 10.42
N ARG A 6 3.78 18.93 9.96
CA ARG A 6 3.19 19.37 8.69
C ARG A 6 3.80 18.62 7.50
N PHE A 7 5.12 18.45 7.50
CA PHE A 7 5.82 17.69 6.46
C PHE A 7 5.36 16.23 6.42
N LEU A 8 5.29 15.55 7.57
CA LEU A 8 4.89 14.14 7.62
C LEU A 8 3.41 13.94 7.23
N ILE A 9 2.53 14.88 7.58
CA ILE A 9 1.11 14.84 7.16
C ILE A 9 0.98 15.05 5.64
N LEU A 10 1.69 16.03 5.08
CA LEU A 10 1.71 16.23 3.62
C LEU A 10 2.27 15.00 2.91
N LEU A 11 3.33 14.41 3.45
CA LEU A 11 3.92 13.18 2.92
C LEU A 11 2.92 12.02 2.95
N ALA A 12 2.18 11.84 4.04
CA ALA A 12 1.12 10.83 4.13
C ALA A 12 0.03 11.01 3.06
N ILE A 13 -0.41 12.25 2.82
CA ILE A 13 -1.40 12.57 1.78
C ILE A 13 -0.86 12.29 0.37
N VAL A 14 0.40 12.67 0.10
CA VAL A 14 1.06 12.38 -1.18
C VAL A 14 1.18 10.87 -1.39
N LEU A 15 1.59 10.12 -0.38
CA LEU A 15 1.70 8.65 -0.45
C LEU A 15 0.35 7.99 -0.72
N ALA A 16 -0.72 8.45 -0.06
CA ALA A 16 -2.08 7.98 -0.32
C ALA A 16 -2.53 8.31 -1.75
N SER A 17 -2.24 9.51 -2.25
CA SER A 17 -2.58 9.93 -3.62
C SER A 17 -1.85 9.07 -4.66
N VAL A 18 -0.56 8.84 -4.46
CA VAL A 18 0.25 7.95 -5.32
C VAL A 18 -0.32 6.52 -5.27
N ALA A 19 -0.68 6.02 -4.10
CA ALA A 19 -1.28 4.69 -3.96
C ALA A 19 -2.60 4.56 -4.75
N VAL A 20 -3.47 5.59 -4.71
CA VAL A 20 -4.70 5.64 -5.51
C VAL A 20 -4.39 5.69 -7.01
N CYS A 21 -3.42 6.48 -7.45
CA CYS A 21 -2.99 6.52 -8.85
C CYS A 21 -2.46 5.16 -9.33
N VAL A 22 -1.66 4.47 -8.52
CA VAL A 22 -1.15 3.14 -8.85
C VAL A 22 -2.27 2.09 -8.81
N ALA A 23 -3.24 2.18 -7.89
CA ALA A 23 -4.43 1.34 -7.92
C ALA A 23 -5.29 1.59 -9.19
N GLY A 24 -5.36 2.84 -9.65
CA GLY A 24 -6.00 3.24 -10.90
C GLY A 24 -5.38 2.59 -12.15
N ARG A 25 -4.14 2.09 -12.06
CA ARG A 25 -3.49 1.30 -13.11
C ARG A 25 -4.29 0.06 -13.50
N TYR A 26 -5.07 -0.54 -12.60
CA TYR A 26 -5.92 -1.69 -12.96
C TYR A 26 -7.07 -1.33 -13.92
N ARG A 27 -7.34 -0.03 -14.12
CA ARG A 27 -8.35 0.50 -15.04
C ARG A 27 -7.78 0.81 -16.43
N PHE A 28 -6.46 0.99 -16.55
CA PHE A 28 -5.76 1.17 -17.83
C PHE A 28 -4.84 -0.03 -18.08
N PRO A 29 -5.11 -0.91 -19.05
CA PRO A 29 -4.39 -2.17 -19.21
C PRO A 29 -2.93 -1.91 -19.65
N ILE A 30 -2.03 -1.79 -18.68
CA ILE A 30 -0.58 -1.82 -18.92
C ILE A 30 -0.18 -3.27 -19.07
N LYS A 31 0.50 -3.61 -20.18
CA LYS A 31 1.01 -4.95 -20.46
C LYS A 31 1.82 -5.50 -19.27
N GLU A 32 1.38 -6.63 -18.71
CA GLU A 32 2.08 -7.31 -17.62
C GLU A 32 3.51 -7.70 -18.06
N GLY A 33 4.50 -7.47 -17.19
CA GLY A 33 5.93 -7.68 -17.47
C GLY A 33 6.62 -6.57 -18.29
N SER A 34 5.92 -5.47 -18.63
CA SER A 34 6.53 -4.30 -19.25
C SER A 34 7.46 -3.56 -18.27
N ARG A 35 8.41 -2.76 -18.79
CA ARG A 35 9.23 -1.86 -17.95
C ARG A 35 8.37 -0.92 -17.09
N ALA A 36 7.23 -0.48 -17.63
CA ALA A 36 6.26 0.34 -16.90
C ALA A 36 5.62 -0.44 -15.74
N ASP A 37 5.34 -1.74 -15.92
CA ASP A 37 4.79 -2.59 -14.87
C ASP A 37 5.75 -2.69 -13.67
N HIS A 38 7.01 -3.02 -13.96
CA HIS A 38 8.04 -3.10 -12.93
C HIS A 38 8.35 -1.75 -12.28
N PHE A 39 8.24 -0.65 -13.01
CA PHE A 39 8.40 0.69 -12.44
C PHE A 39 7.29 0.98 -11.41
N PHE A 40 6.02 0.76 -11.77
CA PHE A 40 4.90 0.99 -10.85
C PHE A 40 4.95 0.06 -9.63
N GLU A 41 5.36 -1.20 -9.83
CA GLU A 41 5.55 -2.14 -8.74
C GLU A 41 6.63 -1.66 -7.75
N ARG A 42 7.79 -1.22 -8.27
CA ARG A 42 8.88 -0.69 -7.43
C ARG A 42 8.47 0.61 -6.75
N LEU A 43 7.76 1.49 -7.46
CA LEU A 43 7.26 2.75 -6.92
C LEU A 43 6.30 2.49 -5.76
N GLN A 44 5.40 1.52 -5.90
CA GLN A 44 4.45 1.16 -4.85
C GLN A 44 5.17 0.53 -3.66
N LEU A 45 6.10 -0.41 -3.88
CA LEU A 45 6.93 -0.98 -2.82
C LEU A 45 7.72 0.08 -2.05
N ALA A 46 8.36 1.01 -2.76
CA ALA A 46 9.09 2.10 -2.14
C ALA A 46 8.15 3.01 -1.33
N GLY A 47 7.00 3.37 -1.89
CA GLY A 47 5.96 4.14 -1.21
C GLY A 47 5.51 3.50 0.10
N ASN A 48 5.41 2.17 0.16
CA ASN A 48 4.99 1.44 1.37
C ASN A 48 6.05 1.46 2.45
N VAL A 49 7.31 1.25 2.08
CA VAL A 49 8.41 1.31 3.04
C VAL A 49 8.47 2.70 3.66
N VAL A 50 8.28 3.74 2.85
CA VAL A 50 8.19 5.11 3.35
C VAL A 50 6.95 5.30 4.21
N ALA A 51 5.77 4.81 3.81
CA ALA A 51 4.53 4.93 4.56
C ALA A 51 4.59 4.25 5.94
N ILE A 52 5.15 3.04 6.04
CA ILE A 52 5.42 2.36 7.31
C ILE A 52 6.30 3.24 8.22
N GLY A 53 7.36 3.84 7.67
CA GLY A 53 8.22 4.75 8.41
C GLY A 53 7.45 5.97 8.92
N VAL A 54 6.61 6.57 8.07
CA VAL A 54 5.75 7.70 8.45
C VAL A 54 4.77 7.29 9.54
N GLU A 55 4.08 6.16 9.41
CA GLU A 55 3.08 5.67 10.36
C GLU A 55 3.65 5.38 11.75
N LEU A 56 4.88 4.88 11.81
CA LEU A 56 5.58 4.64 13.08
C LEU A 56 6.07 5.93 13.73
N LEU A 57 6.51 6.91 12.93
CA LEU A 57 7.07 8.17 13.42
C LEU A 57 6.00 9.22 13.72
N LEU A 58 4.88 9.25 12.99
CA LEU A 58 3.86 10.29 13.10
C LEU A 58 3.31 10.43 14.53
N PRO A 59 2.93 9.35 15.24
CA PRO A 59 2.47 9.45 16.63
C PRO A 59 3.53 10.00 17.58
N ALA A 60 4.79 9.60 17.42
CA ALA A 60 5.87 10.09 18.29
C ALA A 60 6.14 11.58 18.07
N VAL A 61 6.08 12.03 16.82
CA VAL A 61 6.33 13.43 16.43
C VAL A 61 5.17 14.35 16.80
N THR A 62 3.93 13.85 16.75
CA THR A 62 2.74 14.62 17.14
C THR A 62 2.47 14.57 18.64
N GLY A 63 3.31 13.93 19.46
CA GLY A 63 3.07 13.77 20.89
C GLY A 63 1.84 12.92 21.21
N PHE A 64 1.58 11.90 20.39
CA PHE A 64 0.44 10.98 20.47
C PHE A 64 -0.93 11.64 20.28
N LEU A 65 -0.99 12.79 19.61
CA LEU A 65 -2.25 13.42 19.21
C LEU A 65 -3.05 12.52 18.25
N GLY A 66 -4.38 12.59 18.37
CA GLY A 66 -5.34 11.79 17.60
C GLY A 66 -5.51 10.38 18.16
N GLN A 67 -5.81 9.41 17.28
CA GLN A 67 -5.91 7.99 17.64
C GLN A 67 -4.69 7.21 17.14
N PRO A 68 -3.59 7.11 17.91
CA PRO A 68 -2.34 6.49 17.46
C PRO A 68 -2.48 4.98 17.14
N LEU A 69 -3.49 4.32 17.72
CA LEU A 69 -3.89 2.95 17.36
C LEU A 69 -4.17 2.81 15.85
N LEU A 70 -4.73 3.83 15.19
CA LEU A 70 -4.97 3.81 13.75
C LEU A 70 -3.66 3.81 12.96
N ALA A 71 -2.66 4.58 13.40
CA ALA A 71 -1.35 4.63 12.77
C ALA A 71 -0.61 3.29 12.88
N TYR A 72 -0.63 2.67 14.07
CA TYR A 72 0.00 1.36 14.26
C TYR A 72 -0.75 0.24 13.53
N ALA A 73 -2.08 0.28 13.48
CA ALA A 73 -2.87 -0.66 12.70
C ALA A 73 -2.57 -0.52 11.20
N ALA A 74 -2.45 0.70 10.69
CA ALA A 74 -2.02 0.97 9.31
C ALA A 74 -0.64 0.35 9.02
N ALA A 75 0.32 0.54 9.94
CA ALA A 75 1.68 0.01 9.78
C ALA A 75 1.68 -1.52 9.75
N ILE A 76 0.92 -2.16 10.65
CA ILE A 76 0.77 -3.62 10.67
C ILE A 76 0.17 -4.12 9.36
N LEU A 77 -0.88 -3.48 8.86
CA LEU A 77 -1.52 -3.84 7.58
C LEU A 77 -0.58 -3.68 6.39
N GLN A 78 0.22 -2.62 6.36
CA GLN A 78 1.21 -2.41 5.30
C GLN A 78 2.39 -3.38 5.38
N VAL A 79 2.90 -3.67 6.58
CA VAL A 79 3.93 -4.70 6.79
C VAL A 79 3.40 -6.08 6.38
N PHE A 80 2.15 -6.40 6.75
CA PHE A 80 1.50 -7.65 6.38
C PHE A 80 1.31 -7.75 4.86
N ALA A 81 0.86 -6.67 4.21
CA ALA A 81 0.72 -6.61 2.76
C ALA A 81 2.06 -6.82 2.05
N VAL A 82 3.14 -6.17 2.49
CA VAL A 82 4.49 -6.35 1.90
C VAL A 82 5.03 -7.76 2.15
N SER A 83 4.75 -8.34 3.32
CA SER A 83 5.18 -9.70 3.68
C SER A 83 4.48 -10.75 2.82
N ILE A 84 3.15 -10.63 2.66
CA ILE A 84 2.37 -11.48 1.76
C ILE A 84 2.85 -11.32 0.31
N PHE A 85 3.10 -10.08 -0.12
CA PHE A 85 3.64 -9.81 -1.46
C PHE A 85 4.94 -10.57 -1.68
N ARG A 86 5.92 -10.49 -0.76
CA ARG A 86 7.19 -11.23 -0.86
C ARG A 86 7.04 -12.75 -0.83
N VAL A 87 6.14 -13.29 0.00
CA VAL A 87 5.99 -14.74 0.19
C VAL A 87 5.18 -15.38 -0.92
N GLN A 88 4.13 -14.72 -1.43
CA GLN A 88 3.22 -15.30 -2.41
C GLN A 88 3.61 -15.00 -3.88
N LEU A 89 4.48 -14.04 -4.15
CA LEU A 89 4.87 -13.69 -5.53
C LEU A 89 5.70 -14.73 -6.28
N PRO A 90 6.70 -15.42 -5.70
CA PRO A 90 7.47 -16.40 -6.46
C PRO A 90 6.61 -17.51 -7.07
N PRO A 91 5.67 -18.15 -6.33
CA PRO A 91 4.81 -19.18 -6.91
C PRO A 91 3.72 -18.59 -7.83
N ILE A 92 3.17 -17.41 -7.55
CA ILE A 92 2.10 -16.82 -8.39
C ILE A 92 2.67 -16.22 -9.70
N ARG A 93 3.90 -15.67 -9.71
CA ARG A 93 4.58 -15.19 -10.93
C ARG A 93 5.09 -16.33 -11.83
N ALA A 94 5.39 -17.48 -11.24
CA ALA A 94 5.82 -18.66 -12.00
C ALA A 94 4.66 -19.28 -12.79
N VAL A 95 3.42 -19.06 -12.37
CA VAL A 95 2.22 -19.50 -13.10
C VAL A 95 1.93 -18.50 -14.22
N ARG A 96 2.64 -18.67 -15.33
CA ARG A 96 2.33 -17.95 -16.59
C ARG A 96 0.97 -18.44 -17.12
N PRO A 97 0.06 -17.54 -17.49
CA PRO A 97 -1.04 -17.91 -18.37
C PRO A 97 -0.45 -18.17 -19.76
N GLY A 98 -0.34 -19.45 -20.10
CA GLY A 98 0.09 -19.91 -21.43
C GLY A 98 1.59 -20.12 -21.57
N THR A 99 2.01 -21.39 -21.50
CA THR A 99 2.85 -22.07 -22.53
C THR A 99 3.32 -23.46 -22.10
N ALA A 100 2.98 -23.99 -20.91
CA ALA A 100 3.38 -25.35 -20.53
C ALA A 100 2.25 -26.12 -19.85
N ALA A 101 1.85 -27.23 -20.49
CA ALA A 101 1.20 -28.42 -19.94
C ALA A 101 0.02 -28.24 -18.96
N GLN A 102 -1.19 -28.52 -19.45
CA GLN A 102 -2.37 -29.08 -18.78
C GLN A 102 -2.93 -28.49 -17.46
N HIS A 103 -2.28 -27.57 -16.74
CA HIS A 103 -2.81 -26.93 -15.51
C HIS A 103 -2.54 -25.42 -15.52
N SER A 104 -2.90 -24.72 -16.61
CA SER A 104 -2.87 -23.26 -16.63
C SER A 104 -4.02 -22.72 -15.77
N VAL A 105 -3.69 -22.30 -14.56
CA VAL A 105 -4.59 -21.54 -13.66
C VAL A 105 -5.15 -20.36 -14.45
N GLY A 106 -6.49 -20.24 -14.49
CA GLY A 106 -7.13 -19.19 -15.29
C GLY A 106 -6.76 -17.80 -14.78
N GLU A 107 -6.72 -16.79 -15.65
CA GLU A 107 -6.47 -15.38 -15.25
C GLU A 107 -7.39 -14.91 -14.10
N ARG A 108 -8.59 -15.48 -14.02
CA ARG A 108 -9.58 -15.24 -12.96
C ARG A 108 -9.12 -15.77 -11.59
N GLU A 109 -8.43 -16.91 -11.55
CA GLU A 109 -7.86 -17.51 -10.34
C GLU A 109 -6.58 -16.79 -9.89
N LEU A 110 -5.78 -16.32 -10.85
CA LEU A 110 -4.65 -15.41 -10.61
C LEU A 110 -5.07 -14.05 -10.05
N ARG A 111 -6.20 -13.47 -10.52
CA ARG A 111 -6.79 -12.27 -9.89
C ARG A 111 -7.34 -12.56 -8.49
N ARG A 112 -7.90 -13.75 -8.27
CA ARG A 112 -8.44 -14.21 -6.98
C ARG A 112 -7.35 -14.52 -5.93
N THR A 113 -6.09 -14.55 -6.31
CA THR A 113 -4.96 -14.67 -5.36
C THR A 113 -4.36 -13.30 -4.98
N ARG A 114 -4.64 -12.23 -5.74
CA ARG A 114 -4.12 -10.87 -5.49
C ARG A 114 -5.00 -10.00 -4.57
N TRP A 115 -6.27 -10.37 -4.34
CA TRP A 115 -7.19 -9.56 -3.54
C TRP A 115 -6.79 -9.38 -2.06
N PRO A 116 -6.23 -10.37 -1.32
CA PRO A 116 -5.94 -10.18 0.11
C PRO A 116 -4.83 -9.15 0.32
N TYR A 117 -3.88 -9.11 -0.62
CA TYR A 117 -2.85 -8.09 -0.68
C TYR A 117 -3.46 -6.72 -0.96
N GLN A 118 -4.28 -6.59 -2.02
CA GLN A 118 -4.88 -5.31 -2.41
C GLN A 118 -5.83 -4.75 -1.35
N THR A 119 -6.58 -5.59 -0.64
CA THR A 119 -7.48 -5.15 0.44
C THR A 119 -6.72 -4.71 1.68
N ALA A 120 -5.71 -5.49 2.12
CA ALA A 120 -4.84 -5.08 3.23
C ALA A 120 -4.15 -3.75 2.93
N PHE A 121 -3.74 -3.58 1.68
CA PHE A 121 -3.12 -2.36 1.19
C PHE A 121 -4.04 -1.14 1.25
N ALA A 122 -5.24 -1.27 0.66
CA ALA A 122 -6.23 -0.20 0.67
C ALA A 122 -6.65 0.17 2.09
N LEU A 123 -6.85 -0.83 2.96
CA LEU A 123 -7.17 -0.62 4.37
C LEU A 123 -6.06 0.11 5.12
N GLY A 124 -4.78 -0.21 4.86
CA GLY A 124 -3.64 0.50 5.45
C GLY A 124 -3.67 2.00 5.15
N TYR A 125 -3.85 2.39 3.88
CA TYR A 125 -3.94 3.80 3.50
C TYR A 125 -5.20 4.49 4.02
N VAL A 126 -6.33 3.79 4.08
CA VAL A 126 -7.56 4.34 4.68
C VAL A 126 -7.35 4.63 6.17
N LEU A 127 -6.69 3.73 6.91
CA LEU A 127 -6.37 3.95 8.32
C LEU A 127 -5.37 5.08 8.52
N LEU A 128 -4.37 5.22 7.65
CA LEU A 128 -3.46 6.37 7.65
C LEU A 128 -4.22 7.69 7.46
N LEU A 129 -5.11 7.78 6.48
CA LEU A 129 -5.93 8.97 6.26
C LEU A 129 -6.89 9.22 7.41
N ALA A 130 -7.49 8.18 7.99
CA ALA A 130 -8.34 8.29 9.18
C ALA A 130 -7.55 8.81 10.38
N TYR A 131 -6.30 8.37 10.56
CA TYR A 131 -5.41 8.90 11.59
C TYR A 131 -5.11 10.39 11.37
N VAL A 132 -4.74 10.78 10.14
CA VAL A 132 -4.53 12.19 9.78
C VAL A 132 -5.80 13.02 10.05
N ALA A 133 -6.98 12.52 9.66
CA ALA A 133 -8.25 13.19 9.94
C ALA A 133 -8.53 13.33 11.44
N SER A 134 -8.18 12.32 12.25
CA SER A 134 -8.32 12.38 13.71
C SER A 134 -7.43 13.45 14.35
N ILE A 135 -6.25 13.71 13.78
CA ILE A 135 -5.39 14.81 14.20
C ILE A 135 -6.07 16.15 13.88
N PHE A 136 -6.56 16.33 12.65
CA PHE A 136 -7.26 17.56 12.26
C PHE A 136 -8.52 17.84 13.09
N GLY A 137 -9.33 16.80 13.39
CA GLY A 137 -10.53 16.94 14.22
C GLY A 137 -10.27 17.21 15.72
N MET A 138 -9.01 17.13 16.17
CA MET A 138 -8.61 17.60 17.51
C MET A 138 -8.13 19.06 17.49
N TYR A 139 -7.81 19.60 16.31
CA TYR A 139 -7.36 20.98 16.13
C TYR A 139 -8.48 21.96 15.74
N PHE A 140 -9.63 21.45 15.29
CA PHE A 140 -10.85 22.20 14.92
C PHE A 140 -12.04 21.74 15.76
#